data_AF-A0A9R0DAE0-F1
#
_entry.id   AF-A0A9R0DAE0-F1
#
_cell.length_a   1.000
_cell.length_b   1.000
_cell.length_c   1.000
_cell.angle_alpha   90.00
_cell.angle_beta   90.00
_cell.angle_gamma   90.00
#
_symmetry.space_group_name_H-M   'P 1'
#
loop_
_entity.id
_entity.type
_entity.pdbx_description
1 polymer ?
#
loop_
_entity_poly.entity_id
_entity_poly.type
_entity_poly.pdbx_seq_one_letter_code
_entity_poly.pdbx_strand_id
1 'polypeptide(L)'
;MAGLLLSPTEKVFIVHGVQDDHRSDGRTNIDYRPMELETNVVSHATGSSRLRLANTDILVGVKTEIDVPTPEKPDLGKIEFYVDCSANAAPQFEGRGGEQLAIGIAKLMQAAYHSSDAFDLKQLCIFEGKQCWKIYVDILILECGGNLCDAVSMAVKAALFNTKLPSVKAALMDGGNIDLQLSDDPYDAKSLDIGTAPLLVTLCKIGDKCVVDPSAEEESCSVISVVVGVTGNPSSYSTEENVSDSAKESKFTTIEMVGSGSVAPKTLKDAMNQGMVAAKLLDKALGEALLRERQETQVKTKKHSYGFLR
;
A
#
# COMPACT_ATOMS: atom_id res chain seq x y z
N MET A 1 -15.17 18.02 17.64
CA MET A 1 -13.90 17.63 17.00
C MET A 1 -13.02 17.04 18.09
N ALA A 2 -13.16 15.75 18.36
CA ALA A 2 -12.31 15.04 19.33
C ALA A 2 -10.98 14.68 18.64
N GLY A 3 -10.21 15.70 18.27
CA GLY A 3 -8.81 15.51 17.91
C GLY A 3 -8.01 15.19 19.17
N LEU A 4 -6.90 14.48 19.02
CA LEU A 4 -5.97 14.21 20.10
C LEU A 4 -5.56 15.54 20.77
N LEU A 5 -5.97 15.74 22.02
CA LEU A 5 -5.72 16.96 22.78
C LEU A 5 -4.36 16.86 23.48
N LEU A 6 -3.32 17.41 22.87
CA LEU A 6 -2.00 17.53 23.49
C LEU A 6 -1.85 18.88 24.17
N SER A 7 -1.31 18.85 25.39
CA SER A 7 -0.88 20.02 26.12
C SER A 7 0.29 20.72 25.41
N PRO A 8 0.47 22.04 25.59
CA PRO A 8 1.61 22.75 25.01
C PRO A 8 2.96 22.17 25.44
N THR A 9 3.06 21.69 26.68
CA THR A 9 4.29 21.08 27.22
C THR A 9 4.63 19.77 26.52
N GLU A 10 3.64 18.92 26.23
CA GLU A 10 3.85 17.68 25.48
C GLU A 10 4.33 17.97 24.06
N LYS A 11 3.78 18.99 23.40
CA LYS A 11 4.25 19.40 22.07
C LYS A 11 5.71 19.84 22.08
N VAL A 12 6.09 20.65 23.07
CA VAL A 12 7.47 21.11 23.25
C VAL A 12 8.41 19.92 23.53
N PHE A 13 7.97 18.96 24.35
CA PHE A 13 8.71 17.73 24.63
C PHE A 13 8.96 16.91 23.36
N ILE A 14 7.92 16.68 22.54
CA ILE A 14 8.04 15.92 21.27
C ILE A 14 8.99 16.63 20.30
N VAL A 15 8.85 17.95 20.14
CA VAL A 15 9.69 18.72 19.21
C VAL A 15 11.16 18.68 19.63
N HIS A 16 11.47 18.88 20.91
CA HIS A 16 12.85 18.80 21.40
C HIS A 16 13.40 17.37 21.35
N GLY A 17 12.60 16.36 21.69
CA GLY A 17 13.00 14.96 21.58
C GLY A 17 13.42 14.61 20.14
N VAL A 18 12.59 14.96 19.16
CA VAL A 18 12.90 14.73 17.73
C VAL A 18 14.18 15.47 17.32
N GLN A 19 14.38 16.71 17.79
CA GLN A 19 15.61 17.48 17.55
C GLN A 19 16.85 16.79 18.11
N ASP A 20 16.74 16.13 19.26
CA ASP A 20 17.82 15.35 19.88
C ASP A 20 17.92 13.91 19.33
N ASP A 21 17.09 13.55 18.34
CA ASP A 21 17.01 12.20 17.74
C ASP A 21 16.52 11.11 18.72
N HIS A 22 15.69 11.52 19.68
CA HIS A 22 15.07 10.67 20.68
C HIS A 22 13.55 10.79 20.62
N ARG A 23 12.88 9.69 20.23
CA ARG A 23 11.42 9.59 20.23
C ARG A 23 10.89 9.06 21.57
N SER A 24 9.60 9.25 21.82
CA SER A 24 8.93 8.82 23.05
C SER A 24 9.03 7.31 23.30
N ASP A 25 9.20 6.52 22.23
CA ASP A 25 9.36 5.07 22.24
C ASP A 25 10.83 4.61 22.11
N GLY A 26 11.79 5.54 22.03
CA GLY A 26 13.21 5.26 21.92
C GLY A 26 13.71 4.94 20.51
N ARG A 27 12.88 5.10 19.46
CA ARG A 27 13.29 4.93 18.06
C ARG A 27 14.10 6.12 17.52
N THR A 28 14.87 5.89 16.46
CA THR A 28 15.48 6.94 15.64
C THR A 28 14.44 7.54 14.69
N ASN A 29 14.73 8.71 14.12
CA ASN A 29 13.83 9.43 13.20
C ASN A 29 13.51 8.70 11.88
N ILE A 30 14.22 7.62 11.53
CA ILE A 30 14.01 6.86 10.29
C ILE A 30 13.40 5.46 10.53
N ASP A 31 13.18 5.06 11.78
CA ASP A 31 12.76 3.71 12.12
C ASP A 31 11.24 3.57 12.18
N TYR A 32 10.72 2.49 11.61
CA TYR A 32 9.31 2.10 11.70
C TYR A 32 8.99 1.36 13.01
N ARG A 33 7.70 1.41 13.40
CA ARG A 33 7.15 0.55 14.47
C ARG A 33 7.17 -0.91 14.05
N PRO A 34 7.19 -1.83 15.03
CA PRO A 34 6.96 -3.25 14.74
C PRO A 34 5.61 -3.42 14.04
N MET A 35 5.61 -4.25 12.99
CA MET A 35 4.43 -4.52 12.18
C MET A 35 4.20 -6.03 12.04
N GLU A 36 2.93 -6.39 12.02
CA GLU A 36 2.47 -7.75 11.77
C GLU A 36 1.69 -7.76 10.46
N LEU A 37 2.16 -8.56 9.51
CA LEU A 37 1.51 -8.75 8.23
C LEU A 37 0.95 -10.17 8.14
N GLU A 38 -0.29 -10.27 7.66
CA GLU A 38 -0.94 -11.54 7.38
C GLU A 38 -1.61 -11.48 6.02
N THR A 39 -1.33 -12.45 5.15
CA THR A 39 -2.06 -12.62 3.89
C THR A 39 -3.13 -13.72 4.00
N ASN A 40 -4.08 -13.71 3.05
CA ASN A 40 -5.21 -14.65 2.96
C ASN A 40 -6.15 -14.61 4.18
N VAL A 41 -6.52 -13.42 4.64
CA VAL A 41 -7.42 -13.24 5.79
C VAL A 41 -8.90 -13.44 5.40
N VAL A 42 -9.29 -12.98 4.21
CA VAL A 42 -10.66 -13.03 3.71
C VAL A 42 -10.77 -14.07 2.59
N SER A 43 -11.55 -15.13 2.82
CA SER A 43 -11.67 -16.26 1.89
C SER A 43 -12.46 -15.97 0.61
N HIS A 44 -13.38 -15.00 0.66
CA HIS A 44 -14.23 -14.63 -0.48
C HIS A 44 -13.56 -13.63 -1.44
N ALA A 45 -12.42 -13.04 -1.05
CA ALA A 45 -11.68 -12.11 -1.88
C ALA A 45 -10.63 -12.88 -2.70
N THR A 46 -10.38 -12.44 -3.94
CA THR A 46 -9.37 -13.01 -4.84
C THR A 46 -7.95 -12.84 -4.27
N GLY A 47 -7.75 -11.77 -3.51
CA GLY A 47 -6.56 -11.53 -2.69
C GLY A 47 -6.98 -10.77 -1.43
N SER A 48 -6.28 -11.02 -0.32
CA SER A 48 -6.52 -10.26 0.91
C SER A 48 -5.27 -10.22 1.76
N SER A 49 -5.18 -9.18 2.58
CA SER A 49 -4.16 -9.02 3.61
C SER A 49 -4.67 -8.17 4.77
N ARG A 50 -4.12 -8.40 5.95
CA ARG A 50 -4.23 -7.54 7.11
C ARG A 50 -2.85 -7.08 7.53
N LEU A 51 -2.72 -5.80 7.81
CA LEU A 51 -1.51 -5.22 8.36
C LEU A 51 -1.85 -4.53 9.67
N ARG A 52 -1.11 -4.88 10.71
CA ARG A 52 -1.12 -4.20 12.00
C ARG A 52 0.23 -3.53 12.23
N LEU A 53 0.27 -2.20 12.13
CA LEU A 53 1.42 -1.37 12.45
C LEU A 53 1.20 -0.76 13.84
N ALA A 54 1.63 -1.47 14.88
CA ALA A 54 1.32 -1.16 16.28
C ALA A 54 -0.19 -0.91 16.55
N ASN A 55 -0.60 0.36 16.60
CA ASN A 55 -1.97 0.81 16.87
C ASN A 55 -2.72 1.24 15.60
N THR A 56 -2.22 0.86 14.42
CA THR A 56 -2.88 1.06 13.14
C THR A 56 -3.17 -0.30 12.52
N ASP A 57 -4.45 -0.63 12.35
CA ASP A 57 -4.90 -1.93 11.83
C ASP A 57 -5.73 -1.70 10.57
N ILE A 58 -5.34 -2.38 9.50
CA ILE A 58 -5.90 -2.20 8.16
C ILE A 58 -6.16 -3.57 7.56
N LEU A 59 -7.36 -3.74 7.02
CA LEU A 59 -7.76 -4.90 6.25
C LEU A 59 -7.95 -4.51 4.80
N VAL A 60 -7.34 -5.24 3.88
CA VAL A 60 -7.47 -5.03 2.45
C VAL A 60 -8.03 -6.29 1.78
N GLY A 61 -9.06 -6.09 0.97
CA GLY A 61 -9.64 -7.11 0.10
C GLY A 61 -9.48 -6.71 -1.36
N VAL A 62 -9.16 -7.68 -2.21
CA VAL A 62 -9.04 -7.50 -3.65
C VAL A 62 -10.10 -8.35 -4.33
N LYS A 63 -10.93 -7.70 -5.15
CA LYS A 63 -11.90 -8.35 -6.04
C LYS A 63 -11.57 -8.07 -7.48
N THR A 64 -11.93 -8.99 -8.34
CA THR A 64 -11.56 -8.98 -9.75
C THR A 64 -12.80 -9.23 -10.60
N GLU A 65 -13.06 -8.35 -11.55
CA GLU A 65 -14.15 -8.47 -12.51
C GLU A 65 -13.60 -8.37 -13.93
N ILE A 66 -14.36 -8.87 -14.91
CA ILE A 66 -14.03 -8.70 -16.32
C ILE A 66 -14.81 -7.48 -16.84
N ASP A 67 -14.10 -6.54 -17.44
CA ASP A 67 -14.65 -5.29 -17.96
C ASP A 67 -14.07 -4.98 -19.35
N VAL A 68 -14.69 -4.05 -20.06
CA VAL A 68 -14.21 -3.55 -21.34
C VAL A 68 -13.14 -2.47 -21.09
N PRO A 69 -11.94 -2.57 -21.72
CA PRO A 69 -10.89 -1.56 -21.55
C PRO A 69 -11.33 -0.19 -22.09
N THR A 70 -10.65 0.88 -21.67
CA THR A 70 -10.95 2.21 -22.20
C THR A 70 -10.50 2.32 -23.68
N PRO A 71 -11.26 3.04 -24.53
CA PRO A 71 -10.94 3.16 -25.95
C PRO A 71 -9.60 3.86 -26.21
N GLU A 72 -9.14 4.71 -25.28
CA GLU A 72 -7.85 5.38 -25.37
C GLU A 72 -6.66 4.44 -25.15
N LYS A 73 -6.85 3.37 -24.37
CA LYS A 73 -5.80 2.43 -23.98
C LYS A 73 -6.36 0.99 -23.99
N PRO A 74 -6.56 0.39 -25.17
CA PRO A 74 -7.20 -0.91 -25.33
C PRO A 74 -6.41 -2.09 -24.71
N ASP A 75 -5.11 -1.89 -24.46
CA ASP A 75 -4.19 -2.94 -24.00
C ASP A 75 -3.99 -2.95 -22.49
N LEU A 76 -4.67 -2.07 -21.75
CA LEU A 76 -4.51 -1.92 -20.30
C LEU A 76 -5.76 -2.38 -19.57
N GLY A 77 -5.56 -3.10 -18.46
CA GLY A 77 -6.62 -3.29 -17.48
C GLY A 77 -6.86 -2.07 -16.60
N LYS A 78 -7.73 -2.25 -15.61
CA LYS A 78 -8.15 -1.18 -14.70
C LYS A 78 -7.88 -1.59 -13.25
N ILE A 79 -7.50 -0.60 -12.43
CA ILE A 79 -7.40 -0.75 -10.98
C ILE A 79 -8.08 0.45 -10.33
N GLU A 80 -8.97 0.16 -9.37
CA GLU A 80 -9.73 1.15 -8.61
C GLU A 80 -9.54 0.90 -7.11
N PHE A 81 -9.26 1.97 -6.37
CA PHE A 81 -9.09 1.92 -4.92
C PHE A 81 -10.30 2.53 -4.24
N TYR A 82 -10.87 1.78 -3.30
CA TYR A 82 -11.90 2.25 -2.38
C TYR A 82 -11.36 2.20 -0.96
N VAL A 83 -11.58 3.27 -0.20
CA VAL A 83 -11.16 3.35 1.20
C VAL A 83 -12.41 3.58 2.04
N ASP A 84 -12.57 2.79 3.08
CA ASP A 84 -13.61 2.92 4.09
C ASP A 84 -12.98 3.10 5.47
N CYS A 85 -13.39 4.16 6.15
CA CYS A 85 -12.92 4.50 7.49
C CYS A 85 -13.96 3.98 8.49
N SER A 86 -13.67 2.86 9.16
CA SER A 86 -14.59 2.32 10.16
C SER A 86 -14.79 3.30 11.31
N ALA A 87 -16.02 3.41 11.81
CA ALA A 87 -16.32 4.15 13.03
C ALA A 87 -15.56 3.60 14.27
N ASN A 88 -15.13 2.34 14.21
CA ASN A 88 -14.30 1.73 15.26
C ASN A 88 -12.86 2.28 15.29
N ALA A 89 -12.35 2.80 14.16
CA ALA A 89 -10.95 3.18 14.04
C ALA A 89 -10.61 4.46 14.78
N ALA A 90 -11.55 5.41 14.80
CA ALA A 90 -11.49 6.59 15.63
C ALA A 90 -12.90 7.20 15.77
N PRO A 91 -13.25 7.81 16.92
CA PRO A 91 -14.56 8.47 17.12
C PRO A 91 -14.85 9.57 16.09
N GLN A 92 -13.78 10.16 15.51
CA GLN A 92 -13.89 11.18 14.48
C GLN A 92 -14.43 10.66 13.14
N PHE A 93 -14.43 9.34 12.92
CA PHE A 93 -14.93 8.73 11.70
C PHE A 93 -16.43 8.41 11.75
N GLU A 94 -17.10 8.68 12.88
CA GLU A 94 -18.55 8.53 12.98
C GLU A 94 -19.29 9.37 11.93
N GLY A 95 -20.31 8.76 11.31
CA GLY A 95 -21.09 9.40 10.25
C GLY A 95 -20.29 9.63 8.98
N ARG A 96 -20.00 10.90 8.66
CA ARG A 96 -19.26 11.31 7.46
C ARG A 96 -17.86 11.88 7.76
N GLY A 97 -17.40 11.77 9.01
CA GLY A 97 -16.14 12.40 9.42
C GLY A 97 -14.90 11.82 8.74
N GLY A 98 -14.94 10.55 8.32
CA GLY A 98 -13.83 9.87 7.63
C GLY A 98 -13.80 10.03 6.10
N GLU A 99 -14.84 10.60 5.48
CA GLU A 99 -15.02 10.61 4.02
C GLU A 99 -13.92 11.38 3.29
N GLN A 100 -13.53 12.55 3.82
CA GLN A 100 -12.47 13.37 3.21
C GLN A 100 -11.11 12.67 3.25
N LEU A 101 -10.79 12.00 4.36
CA LEU A 101 -9.56 11.24 4.52
C LEU A 101 -9.53 10.03 3.58
N ALA A 102 -10.64 9.30 3.51
CA ALA A 102 -10.80 8.15 2.61
C ALA A 102 -10.60 8.54 1.14
N ILE A 103 -11.26 9.62 0.69
CA ILE A 103 -11.10 10.15 -0.68
C ILE A 103 -9.65 10.59 -0.94
N GLY A 104 -9.01 11.24 0.03
CA GLY A 104 -7.61 11.65 -0.06
C GLY A 104 -6.66 10.46 -0.28
N ILE A 105 -6.78 9.43 0.56
CA ILE A 105 -5.96 8.21 0.46
C ILE A 105 -6.24 7.46 -0.85
N ALA A 106 -7.51 7.32 -1.23
CA ALA A 106 -7.88 6.67 -2.48
C ALA A 106 -7.27 7.39 -3.70
N LYS A 107 -7.34 8.73 -3.72
CA LYS A 107 -6.73 9.55 -4.79
C LYS A 107 -5.21 9.42 -4.81
N LEU A 108 -4.57 9.43 -3.65
CA LEU A 108 -3.12 9.27 -3.53
C LEU A 108 -2.67 7.90 -4.04
N MET A 109 -3.37 6.82 -3.66
CA MET A 109 -3.12 5.48 -4.17
C MET A 109 -3.36 5.39 -5.68
N GLN A 110 -4.46 5.96 -6.18
CA GLN A 110 -4.72 6.01 -7.62
C GLN A 110 -3.60 6.74 -8.37
N ALA A 111 -3.09 7.85 -7.84
CA ALA A 111 -1.98 8.59 -8.43
C ALA A 111 -0.66 7.79 -8.40
N ALA A 112 -0.37 7.11 -7.30
CA ALA A 112 0.83 6.29 -7.17
C ALA A 112 0.88 5.14 -8.19
N TYR A 113 -0.26 4.49 -8.43
CA TYR A 113 -0.39 3.35 -9.37
C TYR A 113 -0.67 3.77 -10.82
N HIS A 114 -0.88 5.07 -11.10
CA HIS A 114 -1.16 5.55 -12.45
C HIS A 114 0.07 5.45 -13.39
N SER A 115 1.27 5.52 -12.83
CA SER A 115 2.51 5.43 -13.61
C SER A 115 2.71 4.01 -14.12
N SER A 116 3.01 3.87 -15.42
CA SER A 116 3.32 2.57 -16.04
C SER A 116 4.58 1.91 -15.46
N ASP A 117 5.48 2.70 -14.89
CA ASP A 117 6.67 2.18 -14.19
C ASP A 117 6.33 1.60 -12.81
N ALA A 118 5.15 1.91 -12.26
CA ALA A 118 4.72 1.51 -10.93
C ALA A 118 4.01 0.15 -10.96
N PHE A 119 3.00 -0.01 -11.82
CA PHE A 119 2.27 -1.28 -11.95
C PHE A 119 1.93 -1.55 -13.42
N ASP A 120 2.38 -2.68 -13.95
CA ASP A 120 2.12 -3.02 -15.35
C ASP A 120 0.67 -3.49 -15.53
N LEU A 121 -0.20 -2.56 -15.97
CA LEU A 121 -1.60 -2.84 -16.27
C LEU A 121 -1.79 -3.72 -17.51
N LYS A 122 -0.75 -3.94 -18.33
CA LYS A 122 -0.84 -4.83 -19.50
C LYS A 122 -1.04 -6.28 -19.09
N GLN A 123 -0.53 -6.67 -17.91
CA GLN A 123 -0.70 -8.03 -17.39
C GLN A 123 -2.17 -8.40 -17.13
N LEU A 124 -3.04 -7.38 -17.05
CA LEU A 124 -4.48 -7.48 -16.83
C LEU A 124 -5.28 -7.53 -18.14
N CYS A 125 -4.64 -7.36 -19.30
CA CYS A 125 -5.32 -7.48 -20.58
C CYS A 125 -5.60 -8.96 -20.90
N ILE A 126 -6.87 -9.28 -21.23
CA ILE A 126 -7.26 -10.62 -21.67
C ILE A 126 -7.31 -10.66 -23.19
N PHE A 127 -8.05 -9.71 -23.77
CA PHE A 127 -8.19 -9.53 -25.21
C PHE A 127 -8.19 -8.03 -25.53
N GLU A 128 -7.17 -7.59 -26.26
CA GLU A 128 -6.93 -6.18 -26.59
C GLU A 128 -8.19 -5.51 -27.17
N GLY A 129 -8.58 -4.39 -26.56
CA GLY A 129 -9.71 -3.57 -26.99
C GLY A 129 -11.10 -4.17 -26.75
N LYS A 130 -11.21 -5.37 -26.18
CA LYS A 130 -12.52 -5.99 -25.92
C LYS A 130 -12.74 -6.41 -24.46
N GLN A 131 -11.76 -7.07 -23.83
CA GLN A 131 -11.91 -7.60 -22.46
C GLN A 131 -10.60 -7.43 -21.68
N CYS A 132 -10.69 -6.88 -20.48
CA CYS A 132 -9.60 -6.73 -19.54
C CYS A 132 -10.06 -7.03 -18.12
N TRP A 133 -9.12 -7.37 -17.24
CA TRP A 133 -9.39 -7.43 -15.81
C TRP A 133 -9.52 -6.03 -15.23
N LYS A 134 -10.56 -5.86 -14.42
CA LYS A 134 -10.77 -4.73 -13.53
C LYS A 134 -10.60 -5.20 -12.10
N ILE A 135 -9.60 -4.63 -11.41
CA ILE A 135 -9.29 -4.94 -10.02
C ILE A 135 -9.89 -3.85 -9.13
N TYR A 136 -10.71 -4.27 -8.17
CA TYR A 136 -11.19 -3.44 -7.08
C TYR A 136 -10.40 -3.76 -5.83
N VAL A 137 -9.79 -2.73 -5.24
CA VAL A 137 -9.04 -2.83 -3.99
C VAL A 137 -9.84 -2.10 -2.92
N ASP A 138 -10.47 -2.86 -2.05
CA ASP A 138 -11.26 -2.37 -0.93
C ASP A 138 -10.37 -2.32 0.33
N ILE A 139 -10.14 -1.12 0.84
CA ILE A 139 -9.29 -0.86 2.01
C ILE A 139 -10.21 -0.47 3.17
N LEU A 140 -10.21 -1.26 4.23
CA LEU A 140 -10.96 -1.01 5.45
C LEU A 140 -10.01 -0.66 6.59
N ILE A 141 -10.14 0.55 7.11
CA ILE A 141 -9.34 1.03 8.25
C ILE A 141 -10.06 0.66 9.53
N LEU A 142 -9.42 -0.14 10.38
CA LEU A 142 -9.99 -0.68 11.63
C LEU A 142 -9.48 0.05 12.87
N GLU A 143 -8.24 0.55 12.85
CA GLU A 143 -7.63 1.34 13.92
C GLU A 143 -6.72 2.42 13.32
N CYS A 144 -6.71 3.63 13.89
CA CYS A 144 -5.93 4.77 13.40
C CYS A 144 -4.96 5.29 14.47
N GLY A 145 -3.72 4.79 14.47
CA GLY A 145 -2.65 5.14 15.41
C GLY A 145 -1.50 5.94 14.80
N GLY A 146 -1.75 6.67 13.70
CA GLY A 146 -0.74 7.40 12.93
C GLY A 146 -0.10 6.56 11.82
N ASN A 147 0.50 7.26 10.85
CA ASN A 147 1.12 6.73 9.65
C ASN A 147 0.20 5.86 8.78
N LEU A 148 -1.00 6.38 8.51
CA LEU A 148 -2.04 5.63 7.80
C LEU A 148 -1.70 5.34 6.33
N CYS A 149 -1.13 6.31 5.61
CA CYS A 149 -0.84 6.17 4.18
C CYS A 149 0.17 5.04 3.89
N ASP A 150 1.22 4.94 4.70
CA ASP A 150 2.25 3.91 4.54
C ASP A 150 1.67 2.53 4.82
N ALA A 151 0.94 2.40 5.92
CA ALA A 151 0.28 1.16 6.31
C ALA A 151 -0.72 0.68 5.24
N VAL A 152 -1.52 1.60 4.68
CA VAL A 152 -2.41 1.30 3.55
C VAL A 152 -1.60 0.81 2.34
N SER A 153 -0.51 1.49 1.98
CA SER A 153 0.29 1.12 0.81
C SER A 153 0.92 -0.26 0.92
N MET A 154 1.44 -0.60 2.10
CA MET A 154 2.01 -1.93 2.38
C MET A 154 0.95 -3.02 2.36
N ALA A 155 -0.21 -2.77 2.98
CA ALA A 155 -1.32 -3.71 2.98
C ALA A 155 -1.84 -3.95 1.55
N VAL A 156 -2.01 -2.90 0.75
CA VAL A 156 -2.41 -3.03 -0.66
C VAL A 156 -1.40 -3.85 -1.46
N LYS A 157 -0.10 -3.56 -1.32
CA LYS A 157 0.95 -4.30 -2.01
C LYS A 157 0.95 -5.78 -1.61
N ALA A 158 0.77 -6.08 -0.33
CA ALA A 158 0.66 -7.45 0.18
C ALA A 158 -0.60 -8.18 -0.33
N ALA A 159 -1.75 -7.50 -0.37
CA ALA A 159 -2.97 -8.07 -0.92
C ALA A 159 -2.83 -8.41 -2.40
N LEU A 160 -2.26 -7.48 -3.19
CA LEU A 160 -2.01 -7.67 -4.62
C LEU A 160 -1.01 -8.80 -4.90
N PHE A 161 0.04 -8.95 -4.08
CA PHE A 161 1.00 -10.06 -4.17
C PHE A 161 0.35 -11.44 -4.04
N ASN A 162 -0.71 -11.49 -3.25
CA ASN A 162 -1.44 -12.71 -2.95
C ASN A 162 -2.68 -12.91 -3.85
N THR A 163 -3.01 -11.94 -4.70
CA THR A 163 -4.10 -12.05 -5.67
C THR A 163 -3.76 -13.08 -6.74
N LYS A 164 -4.68 -14.02 -6.96
CA LYS A 164 -4.59 -15.05 -8.00
C LYS A 164 -5.71 -14.87 -9.02
N LEU A 165 -5.36 -14.52 -10.25
CA LEU A 165 -6.30 -14.41 -11.34
C LEU A 165 -6.55 -15.78 -11.99
N PRO A 166 -7.79 -16.22 -12.16
CA PRO A 166 -8.06 -17.46 -12.88
C PRO A 166 -7.61 -17.33 -14.34
N SER A 167 -7.10 -18.41 -14.91
CA SER A 167 -6.73 -18.48 -16.32
C SER A 167 -7.99 -18.36 -17.19
N VAL A 168 -8.00 -17.37 -18.09
CA VAL A 168 -9.10 -17.12 -19.02
C VAL A 168 -8.57 -17.27 -20.44
N LYS A 169 -9.20 -18.16 -21.22
CA LYS A 169 -8.97 -18.28 -22.65
C LYS A 169 -10.09 -17.56 -23.39
N ALA A 170 -9.73 -16.53 -24.15
CA ALA A 170 -10.67 -15.84 -25.02
C ALA A 170 -10.61 -16.44 -26.43
N ALA A 171 -11.75 -16.89 -26.95
CA ALA A 171 -11.90 -17.32 -28.34
C ALA A 171 -12.81 -16.36 -29.10
N LEU A 172 -12.38 -15.96 -30.30
CA LEU A 172 -13.22 -15.22 -31.24
C LEU A 172 -14.19 -16.19 -31.92
N MET A 173 -15.48 -15.99 -31.72
CA MET A 173 -16.52 -16.70 -32.47
C MET A 173 -16.91 -15.93 -33.73
N ASP A 174 -17.48 -16.65 -34.71
CA ASP A 174 -18.06 -16.05 -35.91
C ASP A 174 -19.11 -15.00 -35.52
N GLY A 175 -18.98 -13.79 -36.09
CA GLY A 175 -19.81 -12.64 -35.73
C GLY A 175 -19.20 -11.65 -34.75
N GLY A 176 -17.95 -11.86 -34.31
CA GLY A 176 -17.18 -10.88 -33.53
C GLY A 176 -17.41 -10.92 -32.01
N ASN A 177 -18.28 -11.82 -31.54
CA ASN A 177 -18.48 -12.12 -30.12
C ASN A 177 -17.27 -12.88 -29.56
N ILE A 178 -16.94 -12.61 -28.30
CA ILE A 178 -15.89 -13.36 -27.58
C ILE A 178 -16.58 -14.38 -26.68
N ASP A 179 -16.11 -15.61 -26.75
CA ASP A 179 -16.39 -16.64 -25.75
C ASP A 179 -15.23 -16.69 -24.75
N LEU A 180 -15.54 -16.55 -23.47
CA LEU A 180 -14.57 -16.59 -22.39
C LEU A 180 -14.66 -17.93 -21.68
N GLN A 181 -13.64 -18.75 -21.87
CA GLN A 181 -13.51 -20.03 -21.18
C GLN A 181 -12.60 -19.84 -19.98
N LEU A 182 -13.23 -19.81 -18.81
CA LEU A 182 -12.54 -19.88 -17.52
C LEU A 182 -12.07 -21.31 -17.31
N SER A 183 -10.84 -21.45 -16.80
CA SER A 183 -10.36 -22.74 -16.34
C SER A 183 -11.13 -23.16 -15.08
N ASP A 184 -11.66 -24.39 -15.06
CA ASP A 184 -12.31 -24.98 -13.88
C ASP A 184 -11.29 -25.43 -12.82
N ASP A 185 -9.99 -25.42 -13.15
CA ASP A 185 -8.94 -25.80 -12.22
C ASP A 185 -8.56 -24.63 -11.30
N PRO A 186 -8.83 -24.71 -9.98
CA PRO A 186 -8.49 -23.65 -9.03
C PRO A 186 -6.97 -23.45 -8.87
N TYR A 187 -6.13 -24.39 -9.35
CA TYR A 187 -4.67 -24.25 -9.36
C TYR A 187 -4.15 -23.57 -10.63
N ASP A 188 -4.95 -23.48 -11.69
CA ASP A 188 -4.63 -22.78 -12.93
C ASP A 188 -4.92 -21.27 -12.78
N ALA A 189 -4.18 -20.64 -11.88
CA ALA A 189 -4.30 -19.22 -11.58
C ALA A 189 -2.95 -18.49 -11.70
N LYS A 190 -2.98 -17.36 -12.39
CA LYS A 190 -1.83 -16.48 -12.59
C LYS A 190 -1.73 -15.49 -11.42
N SER A 191 -0.57 -15.45 -10.77
CA SER A 191 -0.26 -14.40 -9.79
C SER A 191 0.15 -13.11 -10.48
N LEU A 192 -0.15 -11.97 -9.86
CA LEU A 192 0.25 -10.66 -10.36
C LEU A 192 1.73 -10.40 -10.10
N ASP A 193 2.40 -9.74 -11.05
CA ASP A 193 3.71 -9.15 -10.80
C ASP A 193 3.52 -7.80 -10.11
N ILE A 194 3.98 -7.74 -8.86
CA ILE A 194 3.90 -6.57 -7.97
C ILE A 194 5.27 -5.99 -7.63
N GLY A 195 6.33 -6.49 -8.26
CA GLY A 195 7.70 -6.11 -7.91
C GLY A 195 7.95 -4.61 -7.96
N THR A 196 7.43 -3.95 -9.00
CA THR A 196 7.53 -2.50 -9.20
C THR A 196 6.50 -1.69 -8.41
N ALA A 197 5.50 -2.34 -7.81
CA ALA A 197 4.37 -1.65 -7.18
C ALA A 197 4.87 -0.67 -6.11
N PRO A 198 4.31 0.55 -6.08
CA PRO A 198 4.84 1.62 -5.25
C PRO A 198 4.48 1.42 -3.78
N LEU A 199 5.40 1.83 -2.91
CA LEU A 199 5.15 2.01 -1.48
C LEU A 199 5.10 3.50 -1.17
N LEU A 200 4.17 3.89 -0.30
CA LEU A 200 4.10 5.24 0.22
C LEU A 200 4.92 5.32 1.50
N VAL A 201 5.67 6.41 1.63
CA VAL A 201 6.42 6.76 2.84
C VAL A 201 6.04 8.17 3.27
N THR A 202 5.59 8.29 4.51
CA THR A 202 5.14 9.55 5.11
C THR A 202 6.25 10.12 5.96
N LEU A 203 6.62 11.37 5.64
CA LEU A 203 7.63 12.13 6.36
C LEU A 203 6.99 13.37 6.98
N CYS A 204 6.94 13.41 8.31
CA CYS A 204 6.46 14.57 9.05
C CYS A 204 7.62 15.48 9.42
N LYS A 205 7.51 16.77 9.09
CA LYS A 205 8.44 17.79 9.56
C LYS A 205 8.03 18.23 10.96
N ILE A 206 8.90 17.96 11.94
CA ILE A 206 8.74 18.34 13.34
C ILE A 206 9.97 19.15 13.75
N GLY A 207 9.76 20.44 14.06
CA GLY A 207 10.86 21.38 14.23
C GLY A 207 11.68 21.51 12.94
N ASP A 208 12.98 21.19 13.02
CA ASP A 208 13.93 21.27 11.90
C ASP A 208 14.27 19.92 11.27
N LYS A 209 13.75 18.81 11.83
CA LYS A 209 14.00 17.45 11.34
C LYS A 209 12.74 16.84 10.73
N CYS A 210 12.95 15.80 9.92
CA CYS A 210 11.90 14.98 9.34
C CYS A 210 11.90 13.61 10.01
N VAL A 211 10.69 13.11 10.31
CA VAL A 211 10.46 11.83 10.98
C VAL A 211 9.63 10.94 10.08
N VAL A 212 10.06 9.68 9.97
CA VAL A 212 9.35 8.60 9.29
C VAL A 212 8.48 7.84 10.28
N ASP A 213 7.33 7.35 9.82
CA ASP A 213 6.35 6.65 10.64
C ASP A 213 5.95 7.45 11.89
N PRO A 214 5.35 8.64 11.70
CA PRO A 214 4.95 9.48 12.81
C PRO A 214 3.82 8.81 13.61
N SER A 215 3.87 8.93 14.94
CA SER A 215 2.73 8.58 15.78
C SER A 215 1.62 9.63 15.65
N ALA A 216 0.41 9.32 16.11
CA ALA A 216 -0.70 10.29 16.08
C ALA A 216 -0.36 11.59 16.84
N GLU A 217 0.42 11.49 17.92
CA GLU A 217 0.93 12.64 18.67
C GLU A 217 1.88 13.49 17.83
N GLU A 218 2.83 12.84 17.15
CA GLU A 218 3.83 13.46 16.30
C GLU A 218 3.21 14.12 15.07
N GLU A 219 2.22 13.48 14.44
CA GLU A 219 1.45 14.06 13.32
C GLU A 219 0.78 15.37 13.74
N SER A 220 0.20 15.43 14.94
CA SER A 220 -0.46 16.64 15.45
C SER A 220 0.51 17.78 15.81
N CYS A 221 1.78 17.44 16.05
CA CYS A 221 2.87 18.40 16.29
C CYS A 221 3.56 18.82 14.99
N SER A 222 3.35 18.07 13.90
CA SER A 222 3.94 18.34 12.61
C SER A 222 3.33 19.57 11.95
N VAL A 223 4.16 20.31 11.22
CA VAL A 223 3.73 21.51 10.48
C VAL A 223 3.33 21.13 9.06
N ILE A 224 4.06 20.16 8.49
CA ILE A 224 3.87 19.61 7.14
C ILE A 224 4.17 18.12 7.19
N SER A 225 3.36 17.35 6.49
CA SER A 225 3.56 15.95 6.15
C SER A 225 3.79 15.84 4.66
N VAL A 226 4.88 15.18 4.27
CA VAL A 226 5.20 14.87 2.87
C VAL A 226 5.03 13.38 2.68
N VAL A 227 4.11 12.98 1.81
CA VAL A 227 3.93 11.58 1.43
C VAL A 227 4.60 11.36 0.08
N VAL A 228 5.49 10.39 0.02
CA VAL A 228 6.28 10.09 -1.16
C VAL A 228 6.02 8.66 -1.59
N GLY A 229 5.57 8.47 -2.83
CA GLY A 229 5.46 7.16 -3.46
C GLY A 229 6.76 6.79 -4.15
N VAL A 230 7.31 5.61 -3.82
CA VAL A 230 8.55 5.09 -4.37
C VAL A 230 8.27 3.72 -4.99
N THR A 231 8.71 3.50 -6.23
CA THR A 231 8.59 2.18 -6.89
C THR A 231 9.42 1.14 -6.17
N GLY A 232 8.85 -0.07 -5.99
CA GLY A 232 9.56 -1.21 -5.44
C GLY A 232 10.62 -1.78 -6.40
N ASN A 233 11.46 -2.65 -5.85
CA ASN A 233 12.46 -3.38 -6.64
C ASN A 233 11.94 -4.80 -6.92
N PRO A 234 11.84 -5.24 -8.19
CA PRO A 234 11.35 -6.58 -8.50
C PRO A 234 12.13 -7.74 -7.86
N SER A 235 13.41 -7.53 -7.59
CA SER A 235 14.31 -8.53 -7.01
C SER A 235 13.93 -8.94 -5.59
N SER A 236 13.20 -8.12 -4.82
CA SER A 236 12.76 -8.48 -3.48
C SER A 236 11.60 -9.49 -3.47
N TYR A 237 10.95 -9.71 -4.62
CA TYR A 237 9.74 -10.54 -4.74
C TYR A 237 9.93 -11.81 -5.59
N SER A 238 11.11 -12.02 -6.18
CA SER A 238 11.44 -13.21 -6.97
C SER A 238 12.40 -14.13 -6.21
N THR A 239 12.12 -15.44 -6.20
CA THR A 239 12.98 -16.46 -5.57
C THR A 239 14.13 -16.91 -6.48
N GLU A 240 14.07 -16.59 -7.77
CA GLU A 240 15.10 -16.97 -8.74
C GLU A 240 16.26 -15.98 -8.72
N GLU A 241 17.46 -16.44 -8.34
CA GLU A 241 18.74 -15.68 -8.37
C GLU A 241 19.21 -15.31 -9.79
N ASN A 242 18.37 -15.42 -10.81
CA ASN A 242 18.74 -15.24 -12.22
C ASN A 242 17.95 -14.11 -12.89
N VAL A 243 18.14 -12.88 -12.42
CA VAL A 243 17.92 -11.70 -13.26
C VAL A 243 19.13 -10.80 -13.07
N SER A 244 19.84 -10.56 -14.18
CA SER A 244 20.94 -9.61 -14.31
C SER A 244 20.74 -8.35 -13.47
N ASP A 245 21.84 -7.84 -12.91
CA ASP A 245 22.09 -6.58 -12.19
C ASP A 245 21.53 -5.28 -12.84
N SER A 246 20.44 -5.32 -13.59
CA SER A 246 19.61 -4.14 -13.82
C SER A 246 18.72 -3.90 -12.59
N ALA A 247 19.34 -3.56 -11.46
CA ALA A 247 18.65 -2.92 -10.35
C ALA A 247 18.02 -1.64 -10.89
N LYS A 248 16.74 -1.72 -11.30
CA LYS A 248 15.99 -0.57 -11.77
C LYS A 248 16.00 0.41 -10.62
N GLU A 249 16.61 1.59 -10.80
CA GLU A 249 16.66 2.59 -9.75
C GLU A 249 15.24 2.90 -9.27
N SER A 250 15.03 2.85 -7.95
CA SER A 250 13.74 3.19 -7.35
C SER A 250 13.40 4.64 -7.69
N LYS A 251 12.30 4.87 -8.39
CA LYS A 251 11.85 6.19 -8.82
C LYS A 251 10.72 6.68 -7.93
N PHE A 252 10.55 8.00 -7.87
CA PHE A 252 9.37 8.61 -7.28
C PHE A 252 8.19 8.50 -8.23
N THR A 253 7.06 7.97 -7.76
CA THR A 253 5.80 7.92 -8.53
C THR A 253 4.92 9.12 -8.25
N THR A 254 4.77 9.47 -6.97
CA THR A 254 3.95 10.59 -6.51
C THR A 254 4.61 11.28 -5.33
N ILE A 255 4.37 12.57 -5.20
CA ILE A 255 4.78 13.36 -4.03
C ILE A 255 3.57 14.23 -3.70
N GLU A 256 3.05 14.07 -2.50
CA GLU A 256 1.96 14.90 -1.97
C GLU A 256 2.43 15.59 -0.69
N MET A 257 2.15 16.88 -0.58
CA MET A 257 2.45 17.67 0.60
C MET A 257 1.14 18.09 1.25
N VAL A 258 0.96 17.68 2.49
CA VAL A 258 -0.23 17.96 3.30
C VAL A 258 0.20 18.81 4.49
N GLY A 259 -0.43 19.97 4.67
CA GLY A 259 -0.14 20.87 5.78
C GLY A 259 -0.29 22.33 5.40
N SER A 260 -0.42 23.19 6.40
CA SER A 260 -0.58 24.63 6.23
C SER A 260 0.76 25.39 6.32
N GLY A 261 1.85 24.70 6.60
CA GLY A 261 3.17 25.28 6.78
C GLY A 261 3.94 25.55 5.48
N SER A 262 5.18 26.03 5.65
CA SER A 262 6.17 26.16 4.57
C SER A 262 7.40 25.30 4.84
N VAL A 263 7.93 24.69 3.79
CA VAL A 263 9.17 23.89 3.83
C VAL A 263 10.27 24.55 3.01
N ALA A 264 11.46 24.62 3.58
CA ALA A 264 12.63 25.08 2.85
C ALA A 264 12.99 24.03 1.76
N PRO A 265 13.40 24.45 0.55
CA PRO A 265 13.73 23.51 -0.52
C PRO A 265 14.83 22.49 -0.16
N LYS A 266 15.74 22.85 0.75
CA LYS A 266 16.78 21.93 1.25
C LYS A 266 16.17 20.81 2.09
N THR A 267 15.37 21.17 3.09
CA THR A 267 14.65 20.22 3.95
C THR A 267 13.75 19.29 3.15
N LEU A 268 13.10 19.79 2.09
CA LEU A 268 12.28 18.95 1.22
C LEU A 268 13.11 17.90 0.48
N LYS A 269 14.29 18.27 -0.04
CA LYS A 269 15.21 17.31 -0.68
C LYS A 269 15.72 16.28 0.31
N ASP A 270 16.07 16.70 1.52
CA ASP A 270 16.53 15.80 2.57
C ASP A 270 15.42 14.81 2.97
N ALA A 271 14.17 15.29 3.09
CA ALA A 271 13.01 14.44 3.34
C ALA A 271 12.78 13.43 2.20
N MET A 272 12.91 13.84 0.94
CA MET A 272 12.78 12.92 -0.20
C MET A 272 13.86 11.84 -0.20
N ASN A 273 15.11 12.21 0.10
CA ASN A 273 16.22 11.27 0.19
C ASN A 273 16.02 10.27 1.35
N GLN A 274 15.60 10.76 2.52
CA GLN A 274 15.25 9.91 3.66
C GLN A 274 14.08 8.97 3.30
N GLY A 275 13.05 9.49 2.64
CA GLY A 275 11.91 8.71 2.17
C GLY A 275 12.32 7.59 1.21
N MET A 276 13.27 7.87 0.29
CA MET A 276 13.80 6.85 -0.62
C MET A 276 14.55 5.74 0.13
N VAL A 277 15.36 6.09 1.13
CA VAL A 277 16.09 5.10 1.95
C VAL A 277 15.11 4.24 2.75
N ALA A 278 14.15 4.88 3.42
CA ALA A 278 13.12 4.19 4.18
C ALA A 278 12.28 3.25 3.30
N ALA A 279 11.83 3.72 2.13
CA ALA A 279 11.07 2.91 1.18
C ALA A 279 11.84 1.67 0.72
N LYS A 280 13.14 1.79 0.43
CA LYS A 280 13.98 0.65 0.01
C LYS A 280 14.13 -0.40 1.09
N LEU A 281 14.32 0.03 2.34
CA LEU A 281 14.42 -0.88 3.48
C LEU A 281 13.08 -1.58 3.74
N LEU A 282 11.98 -0.82 3.66
CA LEU A 282 10.62 -1.31 3.84
C LEU A 282 10.24 -2.32 2.75
N ASP A 283 10.55 -2.02 1.48
CA ASP A 283 10.29 -2.89 0.33
C ASP A 283 11.01 -4.24 0.46
N LYS A 284 12.29 -4.20 0.86
CA LYS A 284 13.08 -5.40 1.09
C LYS A 284 12.50 -6.25 2.22
N ALA A 285 12.20 -5.65 3.36
CA ALA A 285 11.62 -6.36 4.51
C ALA A 285 10.24 -6.95 4.18
N LEU A 286 9.41 -6.22 3.43
CA LEU A 286 8.10 -6.68 2.97
C LEU A 286 8.21 -7.86 2.00
N GLY A 287 9.14 -7.80 1.04
CA GLY A 287 9.41 -8.90 0.12
C GLY A 287 9.85 -10.18 0.83
N GLU A 288 10.79 -10.08 1.77
CA GLU A 288 11.26 -11.21 2.58
C GLU A 288 10.12 -11.83 3.41
N ALA A 289 9.29 -10.99 4.05
CA ALA A 289 8.15 -11.45 4.84
C ALA A 289 7.11 -12.19 3.99
N LEU A 290 6.77 -11.64 2.83
CA LEU A 290 5.79 -12.22 1.92
C LEU A 290 6.27 -13.52 1.25
N LEU A 291 7.55 -13.58 0.87
CA LEU A 291 8.16 -14.81 0.33
C LEU A 291 8.20 -15.91 1.40
N ARG A 292 8.57 -15.56 2.63
CA ARG A 292 8.54 -16.51 3.75
C ARG A 292 7.14 -17.05 4.01
N GLU A 293 6.13 -16.17 4.03
CA GLU A 293 4.74 -16.59 4.24
C GLU A 293 4.23 -17.48 3.09
N ARG A 294 4.60 -17.18 1.84
CA ARG A 294 4.27 -18.00 0.67
C ARG A 294 4.89 -19.39 0.77
N GLN A 295 6.16 -19.51 1.17
CA GLN A 295 6.83 -20.78 1.39
C GLN A 295 6.17 -21.58 2.53
N GLU A 296 5.86 -20.93 3.65
CA GLU A 296 5.18 -21.58 4.78
C GLU A 296 3.80 -22.12 4.38
N THR A 297 3.06 -21.39 3.54
CA THR A 297 1.74 -21.80 3.01
C THR A 297 1.85 -22.96 2.03
N GLN A 298 2.92 -23.04 1.23
CA GLN A 298 3.15 -24.18 0.34
C GLN A 298 3.53 -25.45 1.11
N VAL A 299 4.29 -25.32 2.21
CA VAL A 299 4.74 -26.46 3.02
C VAL A 299 3.65 -26.95 4.00
N LYS A 300 2.89 -26.03 4.60
CA LYS A 300 1.75 -26.36 5.48
C LYS A 300 0.47 -26.20 4.67
N THR A 301 -0.09 -27.31 4.19
CA THR A 301 -1.34 -27.38 3.40
C THR A 301 -2.55 -26.64 3.99
N LYS A 302 -2.51 -26.25 5.28
CA LYS A 302 -3.42 -25.28 5.89
C LYS A 302 -2.65 -24.39 6.86
N LYS A 303 -2.73 -23.07 6.66
CA LYS A 303 -2.50 -22.09 7.71
C LYS A 303 -3.66 -22.24 8.70
N HIS A 304 -3.39 -22.58 9.96
CA HIS A 304 -4.42 -22.57 11.00
C HIS A 304 -4.72 -21.11 11.38
N SER A 305 -5.40 -20.37 10.51
CA SER A 305 -5.95 -19.07 10.86
C SER A 305 -7.40 -19.27 11.27
N TYR A 306 -7.67 -19.28 12.57
CA TYR A 306 -9.04 -19.27 13.08
C TYR A 306 -9.48 -17.83 13.26
N GLY A 307 -9.98 -17.19 12.19
CA GLY A 307 -10.66 -15.88 12.21
C GLY A 307 -10.06 -14.84 13.18
N PHE A 308 -9.09 -14.05 12.72
CA PHE A 308 -8.36 -13.04 13.50
C PHE A 308 -7.58 -13.54 14.73
N LEU A 309 -7.51 -14.86 14.95
CA LEU A 309 -6.69 -15.48 16.00
C LEU A 309 -5.59 -16.31 15.35
N ARG A 310 -4.35 -16.12 15.84
CA ARG A 310 -3.22 -17.02 15.64
C ARG A 310 -3.24 -18.14 16.66
#